data_AF-A0A382LQ91-F1
#
_entry.id   AF-A0A382LQ91-F1
#
_cell.length_a   1.000
_cell.length_b   1.000
_cell.length_c   1.000
_cell.angle_alpha   90.00
_cell.angle_beta   90.00
_cell.angle_gamma   90.00
#
_symmetry.space_group_name_H-M   'P 1'
#
loop_
_entity.id
_entity.type
_entity.pdbx_description
1 polymer ?
#
loop_
_entity_poly.entity_id
_entity_poly.type
_entity_poly.pdbx_seq_one_letter_code
_entity_poly.pdbx_strand_id
1 'polypeptide(L)' 'MKIVASLQVRMGSSRLPGKVMREILGRPLLGYLIDRLSFCKSLDAVVVATSTYPEND' A
#
# COMPACT_ATOMS: atom_id res chain seq x y z
N MET A 1 19.90 -4.43 13.76
CA MET A 1 18.66 -5.16 13.45
C MET A 1 17.93 -4.39 12.38
N LYS A 2 17.42 -5.05 11.33
CA LYS A 2 16.72 -4.36 10.22
C LYS A 2 15.21 -4.40 10.47
N ILE A 3 14.53 -3.25 10.42
CA ILE A 3 13.09 -3.09 10.62
C ILE A 3 12.45 -2.77 9.26
N VAL A 4 11.58 -3.66 8.80
CA VAL A 4 10.92 -3.54 7.49
C VAL A 4 9.40 -3.54 7.68
N ALA A 5 8.71 -2.57 7.08
CA ALA A 5 7.26 -2.56 7.01
C ALA A 5 6.78 -3.32 5.77
N SER A 6 5.90 -4.31 5.96
CA SER A 6 5.25 -5.05 4.86
C SER A 6 3.79 -4.61 4.75
N LEU A 7 3.42 -4.09 3.58
CA LEU A 7 2.08 -3.63 3.24
C LEU A 7 1.36 -4.69 2.40
N GLN A 8 0.37 -5.36 2.97
CA GLN A 8 -0.46 -6.31 2.25
C GLN A 8 -1.52 -5.57 1.42
N VAL A 9 -1.35 -5.57 0.10
CA VAL A 9 -2.18 -4.85 -0.86
C VAL A 9 -2.93 -5.83 -1.75
N ARG A 10 -4.23 -5.62 -1.88
CA ARG A 10 -5.09 -6.34 -2.83
C ARG A 10 -6.17 -5.42 -3.38
N MET A 11 -6.55 -5.65 -4.63
CA MET A 11 -7.58 -4.86 -5.32
C MET A 11 -9.01 -5.25 -4.89
N GLY A 12 -9.22 -6.52 -4.51
CA GLY A 12 -10.53 -7.11 -4.20
C GLY A 12 -11.21 -6.74 -2.87
N SER A 13 -11.14 -5.48 -2.44
CA SER A 13 -11.85 -5.03 -1.23
C SER A 13 -13.38 -5.18 -1.37
N SER A 14 -14.05 -5.89 -0.45
CA SER A 14 -15.49 -6.20 -0.57
C SER A 14 -16.42 -5.00 -0.31
N ARG A 15 -16.12 -4.20 0.72
CA ARG A 15 -16.95 -3.02 1.07
C ARG A 15 -16.67 -1.80 0.19
N LEU A 16 -15.46 -1.70 -0.34
CA LEU A 16 -15.03 -0.60 -1.20
C LEU A 16 -14.10 -1.16 -2.29
N PRO A 17 -14.66 -1.71 -3.38
CA PRO A 17 -13.86 -2.26 -4.47
C PRO A 17 -12.81 -1.26 -4.97
N GLY A 18 -11.59 -1.74 -5.22
CA GLY A 18 -10.48 -0.89 -5.66
C GLY A 18 -9.98 0.12 -4.62
N LYS A 19 -10.33 -0.03 -3.32
CA LYS A 19 -9.96 0.89 -2.22
C LYS A 19 -8.52 1.38 -2.30
N VAL A 20 -7.56 0.49 -2.57
CA VAL A 20 -6.13 0.78 -2.52
C VAL A 20 -5.69 1.74 -3.63
N MET A 21 -6.29 1.61 -4.82
CA MET A 21 -6.01 2.45 -5.98
C MET A 21 -7.02 3.59 -6.16
N ARG A 22 -8.05 3.66 -5.33
CA ARG A 22 -9.02 4.76 -5.35
C ARG A 22 -8.28 6.09 -5.14
N GLU A 23 -8.52 7.02 -6.06
CA GLU A 23 -7.94 8.35 -5.98
C GLU A 23 -8.65 9.22 -4.95
N ILE A 24 -7.85 9.93 -4.17
CA ILE A 24 -8.26 11.03 -3.31
C ILE A 24 -7.40 12.20 -3.74
N LEU A 25 -8.01 13.32 -4.17
CA LEU A 25 -7.30 14.52 -4.62
C LEU A 25 -6.18 14.22 -5.65
N GLY A 26 -6.45 13.34 -6.62
CA GLY A 26 -5.52 12.99 -7.70
C GLY A 26 -4.39 12.03 -7.29
N ARG A 27 -4.49 11.37 -6.12
CA ARG A 27 -3.50 10.41 -5.66
C ARG A 27 -4.14 9.12 -5.14
N PRO A 28 -3.61 7.92 -5.47
CA PRO A 28 -4.14 6.67 -4.93
C PRO A 28 -4.00 6.61 -3.41
N LEU A 29 -4.97 5.99 -2.74
CA LEU A 29 -4.98 5.79 -1.28
C LEU A 29 -3.69 5.12 -0.77
N LEU A 30 -3.15 4.15 -1.54
CA LEU A 30 -1.83 3.55 -1.25
C LEU A 30 -0.70 4.57 -1.19
N GLY A 31 -0.71 5.54 -2.11
CA GLY A 31 0.31 6.57 -2.20
C GLY A 31 0.38 7.42 -0.93
N TYR A 32 -0.77 7.73 -0.33
CA TYR A 32 -0.82 8.41 0.96
C TYR A 32 -0.21 7.57 2.09
N LEU A 33 -0.46 6.26 2.11
CA LEU A 33 0.10 5.37 3.12
C LEU A 33 1.63 5.30 3.01
N ILE A 34 2.15 5.14 1.80
CA ILE A 34 3.60 5.08 1.54
C ILE A 34 4.27 6.39 1.99
N ASP A 35 3.69 7.55 1.66
CA ASP A 35 4.21 8.84 2.13
C ASP A 35 4.25 8.93 3.65
N ARG A 36 3.19 8.48 4.33
CA ARG A 36 3.18 8.49 5.79
C ARG A 36 4.30 7.62 6.37
N LEU A 37 4.58 6.47 5.77
CA LEU A 37 5.69 5.61 6.19
C LEU A 37 7.06 6.22 5.91
N SER A 38 7.20 7.07 4.89
CA SER A 38 8.47 7.76 4.61
C SER A 38 8.93 8.69 5.75
N PHE A 39 8.02 9.13 6.61
CA PHE A 39 8.35 9.92 7.81
C PHE A 39 8.84 9.06 9.00
N CYS A 40 8.71 7.74 8.94
CA CYS A 40 9.13 6.83 10.01
C CYS A 40 10.65 6.60 9.97
N LYS A 41 11.39 7.29 10.82
CA LYS A 41 12.86 7.17 10.92
C LYS A 41 13.36 5.81 11.42
N SER A 42 12.49 4.99 12.01
CA SER A 42 12.82 3.67 12.53
C SER A 42 12.68 2.55 11.49
N LEU A 43 12.11 2.82 10.32
CA LEU A 43 11.99 1.83 9.24
C LEU A 43 13.19 1.92 8.31
N ASP A 44 13.82 0.79 8.04
CA ASP A 44 14.89 0.67 7.05
C ASP A 44 14.34 0.46 5.63
N ALA A 45 13.14 -0.09 5.50
CA ALA A 45 12.49 -0.32 4.21
C ALA A 45 10.96 -0.48 4.33
N VAL A 46 10.27 -0.22 3.22
CA VAL A 46 8.85 -0.52 3.00
C VAL A 46 8.74 -1.48 1.81
N VAL A 47 7.98 -2.56 1.98
CA VAL A 47 7.70 -3.54 0.92
C VAL A 47 6.19 -3.60 0.72
N VAL A 48 5.75 -3.52 -0.53
CA VAL A 48 4.36 -3.81 -0.91
C VAL A 48 4.27 -5.28 -1.29
N ALA A 49 3.51 -6.05 -0.51
CA ALA A 49 3.21 -7.44 -0.78
C ALA A 49 1.81 -7.54 -1.37
N THR A 50 1.71 -8.02 -2.62
CA THR A 50 0.42 -8.27 -3.28
C THR A 50 0.29 -9.73 -3.69
N SER A 51 -0.92 -10.15 -4.05
CA SER A 51 -1.19 -11.48 -4.59
C SER A 51 -0.87 -11.55 -6.07
N THR A 52 -0.60 -12.75 -6.57
CA THR A 52 -0.34 -13.02 -8.00
C THR A 52 -1.62 -13.17 -8.82
N TYR A 53 -2.77 -12.70 -8.32
CA TYR A 53 -4.02 -12.77 -9.08
C TYR A 53 -4.07 -11.63 -10.09
N PRO A 54 -4.59 -11.86 -11.32
CA PRO A 54 -4.56 -10.89 -12.42
C PRO A 54 -5.18 -9.53 -12.11
N GLU A 55 -6.12 -9.47 -11.16
CA GLU A 55 -6.71 -8.19 -10.76
C GLU A 55 -5.75 -7.26 -10.00
N ASN A 56 -4.54 -7.71 -9.67
CA ASN A 56 -3.51 -6.91 -8.96
C ASN A 56 -2.29 -6.55 -9.84
N ASP A 57 -2.32 -6.91 -11.13
CA ASP A 57 -1.36 -6.42 -12.14
C ASP A 57 -1.72 -4.98 -12.59
#